data_AF-A0A519J2L5-F1
#
_entry.id   AF-A0A519J2L5-F1
#
_cell.length_a   1.000
_cell.length_b   1.000
_cell.length_c   1.000
_cell.angle_alpha   90.00
_cell.angle_beta   90.00
_cell.angle_gamma   90.00
#
_symmetry.space_group_name_H-M   'P 1'
#
loop_
_entity.id
_entity.type
_entity.pdbx_description
1 polymer ?
#
loop_
_entity_poly.entity_id
_entity_poly.type
_entity_poly.pdbx_seq_one_letter_code
_entity_poly.pdbx_strand_id
1 'polypeptide(L)'
;MLKLTDLRLTVAVSAAALTFATAPVVAQTAPAQTQTQTTLDAMLRAKGEEYHRAPDAEQNPAEVQATQALNAEIAVENRAAAELEADEEAGYARAVARNATDVAETDALRAQYEADLAASTAAKSEYDRAYALWEGLIRACEASGRTDCRVNDPR
;
A
#
# COMPACT_ATOMS: atom_id res chain seq x y z
N MET A 1 23.73 -45.27 6.19
CA MET A 1 23.56 -44.39 7.36
C MET A 1 24.42 -43.16 7.15
N LEU A 2 23.83 -41.99 6.90
CA LEU A 2 24.38 -40.68 7.24
C LEU A 2 23.17 -39.71 7.28
N LYS A 3 22.85 -39.21 8.47
CA LYS A 3 21.76 -38.26 8.72
C LYS A 3 22.28 -36.86 8.35
N LEU A 4 21.61 -36.15 7.44
CA LEU A 4 21.77 -34.70 7.30
C LEU A 4 20.61 -34.02 8.03
N THR A 5 20.90 -33.64 9.26
CA THR A 5 20.13 -32.74 10.11
C THR A 5 20.09 -31.33 9.52
N ASP A 6 18.87 -30.82 9.36
CA ASP A 6 18.42 -29.44 9.53
C ASP A 6 19.46 -28.31 9.35
N LEU A 7 19.56 -27.79 8.13
CA LEU A 7 20.10 -26.45 7.90
C LEU A 7 18.95 -25.44 7.99
N ARG A 8 18.67 -24.98 9.22
CA ARG A 8 17.77 -23.84 9.45
C ARG A 8 18.45 -22.57 8.95
N LEU A 9 18.10 -22.14 7.75
CA LEU A 9 18.47 -20.84 7.20
C LEU A 9 17.75 -19.75 8.01
N THR A 10 18.45 -19.16 8.97
CA THR A 10 18.00 -17.98 9.69
C THR A 10 18.10 -16.79 8.75
N VAL A 11 16.98 -16.41 8.14
CA VAL A 11 16.87 -15.14 7.42
C VAL A 11 16.85 -14.03 8.46
N ALA A 12 18.01 -13.41 8.68
CA ALA A 12 18.10 -12.16 9.41
C ALA A 12 17.36 -11.08 8.60
N VAL A 13 16.14 -10.76 9.02
CA VAL A 13 15.41 -9.58 8.55
C VAL A 13 16.18 -8.37 9.05
N SER A 14 17.07 -7.88 8.19
CA SER A 14 17.68 -6.57 8.36
C SER A 14 16.57 -5.56 8.14
N ALA A 15 16.06 -5.01 9.24
CA ALA A 15 15.20 -3.83 9.22
C ALA A 15 16.02 -2.64 8.70
N ALA A 16 16.21 -2.58 7.38
CA ALA A 16 16.61 -1.37 6.70
C ALA A 16 15.39 -0.45 6.75
N ALA A 17 15.39 0.45 7.74
CA ALA A 17 14.52 1.60 7.76
C ALA A 17 14.70 2.33 6.42
N LEU A 18 13.76 2.10 5.49
CA LEU A 18 13.58 2.91 4.31
C LEU A 18 13.06 4.26 4.77
N THR A 19 13.98 5.10 5.25
CA THR A 19 13.76 6.53 5.29
C THR A 19 13.55 6.96 3.85
N PHE A 20 12.29 7.16 3.46
CA PHE A 20 11.95 7.94 2.28
C PHE A 20 12.57 9.32 2.49
N ALA A 21 13.76 9.51 1.91
CA ALA A 21 14.26 10.83 1.66
C ALA A 21 13.25 11.45 0.68
N THR A 22 12.36 12.28 1.21
CA THR A 22 11.61 13.25 0.41
C THR A 22 12.65 14.19 -0.18
N ALA A 23 13.26 13.78 -1.29
CA ALA A 23 14.00 14.69 -2.13
C ALA A 23 13.01 15.77 -2.55
N PRO A 24 13.31 17.06 -2.32
CA PRO A 24 12.43 18.11 -2.80
C PRO A 24 12.35 17.95 -4.32
N VAL A 25 11.14 17.69 -4.84
CA VAL A 25 10.84 17.91 -6.26
C VAL A 25 10.97 19.42 -6.45
N VAL A 26 12.19 19.85 -6.78
CA VAL A 26 12.39 21.20 -7.30
C VAL A 26 11.85 21.12 -8.71
N ALA A 27 10.59 21.52 -8.88
CA ALA A 27 10.08 21.88 -10.19
C ALA A 27 11.08 22.90 -10.76
N GLN A 28 11.91 22.49 -11.70
CA GLN A 28 12.82 23.37 -12.41
C GLN A 28 11.97 24.19 -13.38
N THR A 29 11.13 25.09 -12.83
CA THR A 29 10.79 26.30 -13.54
C THR A 29 12.11 26.96 -13.87
N ALA A 30 12.36 27.22 -15.17
CA ALA A 30 13.56 27.90 -15.65
C ALA A 30 13.98 28.96 -14.63
N PRO A 31 15.19 28.89 -14.05
CA PRO A 31 15.55 29.78 -12.96
C PRO A 31 15.29 31.21 -13.42
N ALA A 32 14.52 31.97 -12.64
CA ALA A 32 14.36 33.38 -12.87
C ALA A 32 15.76 33.97 -12.84
N GLN A 33 16.34 34.22 -14.02
CA GLN A 33 17.77 34.57 -14.17
C GLN A 33 18.14 35.77 -13.30
N THR A 34 17.16 36.63 -13.03
CA THR A 34 17.24 37.79 -12.14
C THR A 34 17.58 37.43 -10.69
N GLN A 35 17.01 36.36 -10.12
CA GLN A 35 17.28 35.98 -8.72
C GLN A 35 18.69 35.41 -8.55
N THR A 36 19.16 34.63 -9.52
CA THR A 36 20.51 34.04 -9.51
C THR A 36 21.59 35.11 -9.74
N GLN A 37 21.33 36.10 -10.59
CA GLN A 37 22.20 37.26 -10.78
C GLN A 37 22.30 38.11 -9.51
N THR A 38 21.18 38.36 -8.84
CA THR A 38 21.16 39.18 -7.62
C THR A 38 21.96 38.54 -6.46
N THR A 39 21.89 37.21 -6.33
CA THR A 39 22.69 36.47 -5.34
C THR A 39 24.17 36.42 -5.70
N LEU A 40 24.51 36.23 -6.97
CA LEU A 40 25.89 36.27 -7.45
C LEU A 40 26.53 37.66 -7.26
N ASP A 41 25.81 38.72 -7.62
CA ASP A 41 26.23 40.11 -7.45
C ASP A 41 26.49 40.46 -5.99
N ALA A 42 25.60 40.04 -5.09
CA ALA A 42 25.79 40.25 -3.66
C ALA A 42 27.05 39.54 -3.15
N MET A 43 27.30 38.32 -3.64
CA MET A 43 28.45 37.51 -3.24
C MET A 43 29.78 38.07 -3.79
N LEU A 44 29.80 38.57 -5.02
CA LEU A 44 30.97 39.21 -5.63
C LEU A 44 31.28 40.54 -4.94
N ARG A 45 30.25 41.36 -4.67
CA ARG A 45 30.40 42.64 -3.98
C ARG A 45 30.93 42.46 -2.55
N ALA A 46 30.56 41.38 -1.85
CA ALA A 46 31.12 41.01 -0.55
C ALA A 46 32.61 40.64 -0.60
N LYS A 47 33.11 40.21 -1.77
CA LYS A 47 34.54 39.96 -2.03
C LYS A 47 35.29 41.17 -2.59
N GLY A 48 34.63 42.31 -2.74
CA GLY A 48 35.19 43.49 -3.39
C GLY A 48 35.30 43.37 -4.92
N GLU A 49 34.60 42.41 -5.53
CA GLU A 49 34.52 42.18 -6.97
C GLU A 49 33.18 42.69 -7.51
N GLU A 50 33.14 43.12 -8.77
CA GLU A 50 31.92 43.55 -9.44
C GLU A 50 31.59 42.61 -10.59
N TYR A 51 30.36 42.10 -10.62
CA TYR A 51 29.90 41.29 -11.76
C TYR A 51 29.76 42.17 -12.99
N HIS A 52 30.44 41.79 -14.06
CA HIS A 52 30.24 42.37 -15.37
C HIS A 52 29.77 41.27 -16.31
N ARG A 53 28.48 41.32 -16.67
CA ARG A 53 27.93 40.45 -17.70
C ARG A 53 28.59 40.82 -19.03
N ALA A 54 29.12 39.82 -19.73
CA ALA A 54 29.60 40.00 -21.09
C ALA A 54 28.45 40.57 -21.97
N PRO A 55 28.71 41.59 -22.80
CA PRO A 55 27.69 42.15 -23.67
C PRO A 55 27.15 41.10 -24.63
N ASP A 56 25.86 41.17 -24.98
CA ASP A 56 25.21 40.17 -25.84
C ASP A 56 25.87 40.07 -27.24
N ALA A 57 26.60 41.10 -27.67
CA ALA A 57 27.39 41.10 -28.90
C ALA A 57 28.57 40.10 -28.90
N GLU A 58 29.00 39.62 -27.73
CA GLU A 58 30.02 38.57 -27.58
C GLU A 58 29.41 37.15 -27.61
N GLN A 59 28.09 37.01 -27.61
CA GLN A 59 27.43 35.71 -27.70
C GLN A 59 27.47 35.17 -29.13
N ASN A 60 27.83 33.90 -29.29
CA ASN A 60 27.75 33.22 -30.57
C ASN A 60 26.27 32.94 -30.94
N PRO A 61 25.74 33.53 -32.04
CA PRO A 61 24.34 33.35 -32.41
C PRO A 61 23.94 31.88 -32.64
N ALA A 62 24.88 31.04 -33.11
CA ALA A 62 24.63 29.62 -33.34
C ALA A 62 24.42 28.86 -32.01
N GLU A 63 25.19 29.19 -30.97
CA GLU A 63 25.05 28.58 -29.64
C GLU A 63 23.76 29.02 -28.95
N VAL A 64 23.35 30.27 -29.13
CA VAL A 64 22.06 30.77 -28.62
C VAL A 64 20.90 30.01 -29.27
N GLN A 65 20.94 29.83 -30.59
CA GLN A 65 19.91 29.08 -31.31
C GLN A 65 19.88 27.61 -30.88
N ALA A 66 21.03 26.96 -30.73
CA ALA A 66 21.12 25.58 -30.26
C ALA A 66 20.57 25.43 -28.83
N THR A 67 20.87 26.38 -27.95
CA THR A 67 20.36 26.40 -26.58
C THR A 67 18.85 26.59 -26.54
N GLN A 68 18.29 27.45 -27.39
CA GLN A 68 16.85 27.63 -27.51
C GLN A 68 16.15 26.36 -28.01
N ALA A 69 16.73 25.68 -29.01
CA ALA A 69 16.21 24.42 -29.51
C ALA A 69 16.20 23.34 -28.41
N LEU A 70 17.32 23.17 -27.70
CA LEU A 70 17.41 22.22 -26.60
C LEU A 70 16.42 22.54 -25.46
N ASN A 71 16.28 23.82 -25.09
CA ASN A 71 15.30 24.22 -24.08
C ASN A 71 13.85 23.94 -24.51
N ALA A 72 13.55 24.06 -25.80
CA ALA A 72 12.24 23.71 -26.34
C ALA A 72 12.00 22.19 -26.26
N GLU A 73 13.01 21.37 -26.57
CA GLU A 73 12.97 19.91 -26.43
C GLU A 73 12.74 19.50 -24.97
N ILE A 74 13.55 20.02 -24.04
CA ILE A 74 13.39 19.77 -22.60
C ILE A 74 11.99 20.18 -22.12
N ALA A 75 11.46 21.30 -22.60
CA ALA A 75 10.12 21.73 -22.22
C ALA A 75 9.03 20.77 -22.73
N VAL A 76 9.22 20.12 -23.88
CA VAL A 76 8.30 19.08 -24.38
C VAL A 76 8.40 17.82 -23.50
N GLU A 77 9.61 17.36 -23.21
CA GLU A 77 9.84 16.16 -22.38
C GLU A 77 9.30 16.34 -20.96
N ASN A 78 9.54 17.50 -20.34
CA ASN A 78 9.02 17.80 -19.01
C ASN A 78 7.48 17.80 -18.97
N ARG A 79 6.82 18.26 -20.03
CA ARG A 79 5.35 18.18 -20.11
C ARG A 79 4.86 16.74 -20.21
N ALA A 80 5.51 15.93 -21.05
CA ALA A 80 5.17 14.52 -21.17
C ALA A 80 5.41 13.75 -19.85
N ALA A 81 6.51 14.05 -19.15
CA ALA A 81 6.79 13.48 -17.83
C ALA A 81 5.73 13.88 -16.80
N ALA A 82 5.33 15.15 -16.76
CA ALA A 82 4.29 15.63 -15.84
C ALA A 82 2.93 14.96 -16.10
N GLU A 83 2.57 14.73 -17.36
CA GLU A 83 1.35 14.00 -17.73
C GLU A 83 1.41 12.53 -17.27
N LEU A 84 2.55 11.86 -17.50
CA LEU A 84 2.75 10.48 -17.04
C LEU A 84 2.67 10.37 -15.52
N GLU A 85 3.34 11.25 -14.78
CA GLU A 85 3.32 11.28 -13.31
C GLU A 85 1.89 11.46 -12.77
N ALA A 86 1.12 12.37 -13.39
CA ALA A 86 -0.28 12.59 -13.00
C ALA A 86 -1.15 11.35 -13.23
N ASP A 87 -0.96 10.65 -14.36
CA ASP A 87 -1.68 9.42 -14.67
C ASP A 87 -1.31 8.28 -13.72
N GLU A 88 -0.02 8.15 -13.37
CA GLU A 88 0.47 7.17 -12.40
C GLU A 88 -0.06 7.44 -11.00
N GLU A 89 -0.05 8.69 -10.54
CA GLU A 89 -0.60 9.09 -9.23
C GLU A 89 -2.11 8.80 -9.17
N ALA A 90 -2.85 9.14 -10.22
CA ALA A 90 -4.27 8.82 -10.32
C ALA A 90 -4.50 7.30 -10.35
N GLY A 91 -3.65 6.54 -11.02
CA GLY A 91 -3.67 5.08 -11.04
C GLY A 91 -3.46 4.47 -9.66
N TYR A 92 -2.45 4.95 -8.94
CA TYR A 92 -2.13 4.54 -7.58
C TYR A 92 -3.28 4.86 -6.61
N ALA A 93 -3.82 6.08 -6.64
CA ALA A 93 -4.94 6.49 -5.80
C ALA A 93 -6.17 5.58 -6.01
N ARG A 94 -6.49 5.24 -7.27
CA ARG A 94 -7.56 4.28 -7.58
C ARG A 94 -7.27 2.89 -7.01
N ALA A 95 -6.03 2.43 -7.05
CA ALA A 95 -5.64 1.13 -6.51
C ALA A 95 -5.76 1.08 -4.98
N VAL A 96 -5.33 2.15 -4.29
CA VAL A 96 -5.49 2.29 -2.84
C VAL A 96 -6.97 2.25 -2.44
N ALA A 97 -7.83 2.98 -3.15
CA ALA A 97 -9.26 3.00 -2.87
C ALA A 97 -9.94 1.63 -3.06
N ARG A 98 -9.56 0.89 -4.13
CA ARG A 98 -10.03 -0.48 -4.33
C ARG A 98 -9.57 -1.40 -3.21
N ASN A 99 -8.28 -1.38 -2.88
CA ASN A 99 -7.74 -2.22 -1.82
C ASN A 99 -8.40 -1.98 -0.47
N ALA A 100 -8.69 -0.71 -0.11
CA ALA A 100 -9.42 -0.40 1.11
C ALA A 100 -10.82 -1.03 1.15
N THR A 101 -11.51 -1.05 0.01
CA THR A 101 -12.81 -1.72 -0.13
C THR A 101 -12.67 -3.24 0.00
N ASP A 102 -11.71 -3.85 -0.70
CA ASP A 102 -11.49 -5.29 -0.68
C ASP A 102 -11.13 -5.80 0.72
N VAL A 103 -10.33 -5.03 1.47
CA VAL A 103 -9.98 -5.34 2.86
C VAL A 103 -11.22 -5.27 3.75
N ALA A 104 -12.03 -4.21 3.62
CA ALA A 104 -13.25 -4.07 4.41
C ALA A 104 -14.26 -5.20 4.13
N GLU A 105 -14.41 -5.60 2.87
CA GLU A 105 -15.26 -6.74 2.49
C GLU A 105 -14.74 -8.06 3.06
N THR A 106 -13.43 -8.30 2.93
CA THR A 106 -12.80 -9.52 3.46
C THR A 106 -12.93 -9.62 4.98
N ASP A 107 -12.78 -8.50 5.68
CA ASP A 107 -12.94 -8.44 7.13
C ASP A 107 -14.38 -8.71 7.55
N ALA A 108 -15.36 -8.17 6.83
CA ALA A 108 -16.77 -8.43 7.06
C ALA A 108 -17.14 -9.91 6.80
N LEU A 109 -16.59 -10.52 5.74
CA LEU A 109 -16.80 -11.94 5.43
C LEU A 109 -16.19 -12.84 6.51
N ARG A 110 -15.00 -12.50 7.00
CA ARG A 110 -14.35 -13.24 8.09
C ARG A 110 -15.14 -13.17 9.38
N ALA A 111 -15.62 -11.99 9.75
CA ALA A 111 -16.47 -11.81 10.94
C ALA A 111 -17.79 -12.62 10.82
N GLN A 112 -18.42 -12.62 9.65
CA GLN A 112 -19.61 -13.44 9.39
C GLN A 112 -19.30 -14.93 9.50
N TYR A 113 -18.22 -15.41 8.89
CA TYR A 113 -17.80 -16.80 8.97
C TYR A 113 -17.57 -17.26 10.42
N GLU A 114 -16.91 -16.43 11.23
CA GLU A 114 -16.67 -16.72 12.65
C GLU A 114 -17.99 -16.79 13.44
N ALA A 115 -18.93 -15.89 13.17
CA ALA A 115 -20.26 -15.90 13.78
C ALA A 115 -21.06 -17.14 13.39
N ASP A 116 -21.06 -17.51 12.11
CA ASP A 116 -21.76 -18.69 11.59
C ASP A 116 -21.16 -19.98 12.17
N LEU A 117 -19.83 -20.05 12.28
CA LEU A 117 -19.14 -21.17 12.90
C LEU A 117 -19.53 -21.32 14.38
N ALA A 118 -19.59 -20.20 15.11
CA ALA A 118 -20.01 -20.21 16.51
C ALA A 118 -21.48 -20.65 16.65
N ALA A 119 -22.37 -20.14 15.79
CA ALA A 119 -23.79 -20.50 15.78
C ALA A 119 -23.99 -21.99 15.44
N SER A 120 -23.31 -22.49 14.42
CA SER A 120 -23.34 -23.91 14.04
C SER A 120 -22.81 -24.81 15.16
N THR A 121 -21.71 -24.42 15.80
CA THR A 121 -21.14 -25.15 16.94
C THR A 121 -22.10 -25.19 18.13
N ALA A 122 -22.76 -24.07 18.43
CA ALA A 122 -23.77 -24.00 19.49
C ALA A 122 -24.98 -24.89 19.17
N ALA A 123 -25.53 -24.79 17.97
CA ALA A 123 -26.66 -25.62 17.52
C ALA A 123 -26.33 -27.12 17.58
N LYS A 124 -25.11 -27.50 17.18
CA LYS A 124 -24.64 -28.88 17.34
C LYS A 124 -24.58 -29.30 18.80
N SER A 125 -24.07 -28.46 19.70
CA SER A 125 -24.02 -28.78 21.12
C SER A 125 -25.41 -28.96 21.73
N GLU A 126 -26.38 -28.13 21.33
CA GLU A 126 -27.77 -28.25 21.75
C GLU A 126 -28.41 -29.55 21.25
N TYR A 127 -28.21 -29.87 19.97
CA TYR A 127 -28.66 -31.13 19.39
C TYR A 127 -28.08 -32.34 20.14
N ASP A 128 -26.76 -32.35 20.37
CA ASP A 128 -26.08 -33.45 21.05
C ASP A 128 -26.62 -33.64 22.50
N ARG A 129 -26.95 -32.56 23.20
CA ARG A 129 -27.60 -32.61 24.54
C ARG A 129 -29.03 -33.14 24.47
N ALA A 130 -29.83 -32.64 23.53
CA ALA A 130 -31.21 -33.08 23.34
C ALA A 130 -31.27 -34.57 22.98
N TYR A 131 -30.34 -35.01 22.13
CA TYR A 131 -30.18 -36.40 21.75
C TYR A 131 -29.77 -37.29 22.94
N ALA A 132 -28.79 -36.87 23.74
CA ALA A 132 -28.41 -37.60 24.95
C ALA A 132 -29.56 -37.73 25.97
N LEU A 133 -30.37 -36.68 26.12
CA LEU A 133 -31.57 -36.71 26.96
C LEU A 133 -32.60 -37.70 26.41
N TRP A 134 -32.89 -37.62 25.10
CA TRP A 134 -33.82 -38.52 24.42
C TRP A 134 -33.40 -39.99 24.57
N GLU A 135 -32.11 -40.30 24.36
CA GLU A 135 -31.58 -41.66 24.60
C GLU A 135 -31.78 -42.11 26.05
N GLY A 136 -31.57 -41.21 27.01
CA GLY A 136 -31.81 -41.49 28.43
C GLY A 136 -33.27 -41.84 28.72
N LEU A 137 -34.20 -41.11 28.11
CA LEU A 137 -35.64 -41.35 28.27
C LEU A 137 -36.09 -42.67 27.62
N ILE A 138 -35.55 -42.99 26.44
CA ILE A 138 -35.77 -44.28 25.78
C ILE A 138 -35.29 -45.42 26.68
N ARG A 139 -34.03 -45.37 27.15
CA ARG A 139 -33.46 -46.41 28.05
C ARG A 139 -34.28 -46.59 29.33
N ALA A 140 -34.70 -45.49 29.96
CA ALA A 140 -35.54 -45.56 31.16
C ALA A 140 -36.93 -46.16 30.87
N CYS A 141 -37.50 -45.85 29.70
CA CYS A 141 -38.78 -46.42 29.28
C CYS A 141 -38.66 -47.93 29.01
N GLU A 142 -37.63 -48.37 28.30
CA GLU A 142 -37.35 -49.79 28.05
C GLU A 142 -37.15 -50.56 29.36
N ALA A 143 -36.39 -49.99 30.30
CA ALA A 143 -36.17 -50.59 31.62
C ALA A 143 -37.45 -50.69 32.47
N SER A 144 -38.46 -49.86 32.22
CA SER A 144 -39.75 -49.89 32.93
C SER A 144 -40.70 -51.00 32.45
N GLY A 145 -40.34 -51.74 31.38
CA GLY A 145 -41.16 -52.83 30.84
C GLY A 145 -42.40 -52.37 30.07
N ARG A 146 -42.52 -51.07 29.75
CA ARG A 146 -43.58 -50.54 28.88
C ARG A 146 -43.31 -50.91 27.43
N THR A 147 -44.36 -51.28 26.70
CA THR A 147 -44.28 -51.74 25.30
C THR A 147 -44.33 -50.62 24.25
N ASP A 148 -44.66 -49.38 24.65
CA ASP A 148 -44.75 -48.22 23.75
C ASP A 148 -43.98 -47.03 24.34
N CYS A 149 -42.77 -46.79 23.83
CA CYS A 149 -41.90 -45.69 24.24
C CYS A 149 -42.03 -44.51 23.27
N ARG A 150 -43.08 -43.71 23.42
CA ARG A 150 -43.22 -42.45 22.69
C ARG A 150 -42.54 -41.32 23.44
N VAL A 151 -41.38 -40.93 22.96
CA VAL A 151 -40.70 -39.68 23.31
C VAL A 151 -40.38 -38.94 22.02
N ASN A 152 -40.58 -37.62 22.05
CA ASN A 152 -40.36 -36.77 20.88
C ASN A 152 -38.89 -36.85 20.42
N ASP A 153 -38.70 -37.12 19.14
CA ASP A 153 -37.38 -37.10 18.50
C ASP A 153 -36.84 -35.66 18.50
N PRO A 154 -35.58 -35.42 18.87
CA PRO A 154 -34.98 -34.09 18.86
C PRO A 154 -34.61 -33.55 17.47
N ARG A 155 -34.92 -34.27 16.38
CA ARG A 155 -34.70 -33.86 14.98
C ARG A 155 -35.84 -33.04 14.38
#